data_AF-A0AAU7A1W7-F1
#
_entry.id   AF-A0AAU7A1W7-F1
#
_cell.length_a   1.000
_cell.length_b   1.000
_cell.length_c   1.000
_cell.angle_alpha   90.00
_cell.angle_beta   90.00
_cell.angle_gamma   90.00
#
_symmetry.space_group_name_H-M   'P 1'
#
loop_
_entity.id
_entity.type
_entity.pdbx_description
1 polymer ?
#
loop_
_entity_poly.entity_id
_entity_poly.type
_entity_poly.pdbx_seq_one_letter_code
_entity_poly.pdbx_strand_id
1 'polypeptide(L)'
;MGEKEKTNFSLTGIEDDLIKAAVQETIGREHTEEELELLGLEAAENSPEFAILEQRQKQGLWNYPFDGSEVFSPLDENGDEIIPTDIEILRFVAAKFVKREMNFFELAKLEKPITKFDLQPIVFTLIRSTFPKYELPKEKLKSLMDALTSNPTAEPGLSIPVWNGKTMTEPGNTESLIFDTRIHYCSPNAISSIAF
;
A
#
# COMPACT_ATOMS: atom_id res chain seq x y z
N MET A 1 -66.31 31.85 23.80
CA MET A 1 -65.79 30.73 22.99
C MET A 1 -65.03 31.34 21.84
N GLY A 2 -63.69 31.34 21.90
CA GLY A 2 -62.84 31.86 20.85
C GLY A 2 -61.84 30.78 20.48
N GLU A 3 -62.13 30.01 19.44
CA GLU A 3 -61.18 29.11 18.82
C GLU A 3 -60.25 29.96 17.94
N LYS A 4 -59.01 30.13 18.40
CA LYS A 4 -57.93 30.66 17.57
C LYS A 4 -57.36 29.50 16.78
N GLU A 5 -57.63 29.48 15.48
CA GLU A 5 -56.99 28.61 14.51
C GLU A 5 -55.47 28.74 14.64
N LYS A 6 -54.81 27.64 14.94
CA LYS A 6 -53.35 27.55 14.90
C LYS A 6 -52.95 27.43 13.44
N THR A 7 -52.58 28.53 12.81
CA THR A 7 -51.88 28.48 11.53
C THR A 7 -50.53 27.82 11.79
N ASN A 8 -50.37 26.61 11.26
CA ASN A 8 -49.07 25.94 11.18
C ASN A 8 -48.18 26.79 10.26
N PHE A 9 -47.40 27.70 10.83
CA PHE A 9 -46.31 28.35 10.12
C PHE A 9 -45.24 27.29 9.83
N SER A 10 -45.20 26.80 8.58
CA SER A 10 -44.07 26.01 8.11
C SER A 10 -42.87 26.94 7.99
N LEU A 11 -41.85 26.76 8.83
CA LEU A 11 -40.62 27.56 8.81
C LEU A 11 -39.90 27.51 7.44
N THR A 12 -40.11 26.44 6.68
CA THR A 12 -39.48 26.22 5.37
C THR A 12 -39.93 27.20 4.29
N GLY A 13 -41.17 27.70 4.34
CA GLY A 13 -41.67 28.64 3.32
C GLY A 13 -41.09 30.04 3.43
N ILE A 14 -40.68 30.43 4.65
CA ILE A 14 -40.10 31.76 4.92
C ILE A 14 -38.69 31.85 4.35
N GLU A 15 -37.93 30.75 4.37
CA GLU A 15 -36.57 30.70 3.83
C GLU A 15 -36.57 30.80 2.30
N ASP A 16 -37.48 30.09 1.63
CA ASP A 16 -37.62 30.14 0.17
C ASP A 16 -38.03 31.53 -0.34
N ASP A 17 -38.96 32.19 0.36
CA ASP A 17 -39.38 33.56 0.03
C ASP A 17 -38.26 34.58 0.30
N LEU A 18 -37.43 34.36 1.33
CA LEU A 18 -36.25 35.20 1.60
C LEU A 18 -35.19 35.06 0.50
N ILE A 19 -34.94 33.84 0.03
CA ILE A 19 -33.97 33.56 -1.05
C ILE A 19 -34.46 34.21 -2.36
N LYS A 20 -35.74 34.06 -2.70
CA LYS A 20 -36.35 34.72 -3.87
C LYS A 20 -36.23 36.24 -3.80
N ALA A 21 -36.50 36.84 -2.64
CA ALA A 21 -36.37 38.29 -2.45
C ALA A 21 -34.92 38.79 -2.59
N ALA A 22 -33.95 38.05 -2.04
CA ALA A 22 -32.52 38.40 -2.15
C ALA A 22 -31.98 38.30 -3.58
N VAL A 23 -32.44 37.32 -4.36
CA VAL A 23 -32.10 37.19 -5.79
C VAL A 23 -32.73 38.31 -6.62
N GLN A 24 -33.97 38.69 -6.30
CA GLN A 24 -34.67 39.79 -6.96
C GLN A 24 -33.97 41.15 -6.70
N GLU A 25 -33.44 41.36 -5.50
CA GLU A 25 -32.68 42.57 -5.13
C GLU A 25 -31.32 42.65 -5.85
N THR A 26 -30.69 41.51 -6.14
CA THR A 26 -29.35 41.48 -6.79
C THR A 26 -29.40 41.55 -8.32
N ILE A 27 -30.45 41.04 -8.97
CA ILE A 27 -30.50 40.87 -10.44
C ILE A 27 -31.67 41.64 -11.10
N GLY A 28 -32.68 42.07 -10.34
CA GLY A 28 -33.72 42.99 -10.80
C GLY A 28 -34.87 42.38 -11.62
N ARG A 29 -35.00 41.05 -11.70
CA ARG A 29 -36.14 40.35 -12.33
C ARG A 29 -36.56 39.10 -11.54
N GLU A 30 -37.83 38.71 -11.65
CA GLU A 30 -38.32 37.41 -11.16
C GLU A 30 -37.89 36.31 -12.13
N HIS A 31 -37.12 35.36 -11.64
CA HIS A 31 -36.70 34.18 -12.38
C HIS A 31 -37.68 33.04 -12.12
N THR A 32 -37.95 32.24 -13.15
CA THR A 32 -38.66 30.97 -12.97
C THR A 32 -37.76 29.98 -12.23
N GLU A 33 -38.37 29.00 -11.57
CA GLU A 33 -37.63 27.96 -10.82
C GLU A 33 -36.59 27.25 -11.70
N GLU A 34 -36.93 27.01 -12.98
CA GLU A 34 -36.03 26.45 -13.99
C GLU A 34 -34.82 27.35 -14.31
N GLU A 35 -35.00 28.68 -14.34
CA GLU A 35 -33.89 29.62 -14.56
C GLU A 35 -32.95 29.71 -13.34
N LEU A 36 -33.49 29.57 -12.12
CA LEU A 36 -32.71 29.55 -10.88
C LEU A 36 -31.86 28.27 -10.77
N GLU A 37 -32.43 27.13 -11.15
CA GLU A 37 -31.69 25.86 -11.23
C GLU A 37 -30.54 25.94 -12.24
N LEU A 38 -30.79 26.54 -13.41
CA LEU A 38 -29.76 26.71 -14.44
C LEU A 38 -28.60 27.59 -13.96
N LEU A 39 -28.91 28.69 -13.27
CA LEU A 39 -27.92 29.58 -12.65
C LEU A 39 -27.11 28.87 -11.54
N GLY A 40 -27.78 28.03 -10.75
CA GLY A 40 -27.13 27.20 -9.72
C GLY A 40 -26.16 26.19 -10.33
N LEU A 41 -26.52 25.56 -11.45
CA LEU A 41 -25.66 24.63 -12.19
C LEU A 41 -24.46 25.34 -12.80
N GLU A 42 -24.65 26.50 -13.46
CA GLU A 42 -23.57 27.28 -14.06
C GLU A 42 -22.59 27.82 -12.99
N ALA A 43 -23.10 28.23 -11.83
CA ALA A 43 -22.27 28.64 -10.70
C ALA A 43 -21.48 27.46 -10.12
N ALA A 44 -22.08 26.27 -10.06
CA ALA A 44 -21.41 25.05 -9.60
C ALA A 44 -20.31 24.59 -10.57
N GLU A 45 -20.54 24.64 -11.89
CA GLU A 45 -19.55 24.29 -12.91
C GLU A 45 -18.34 25.24 -12.91
N ASN A 46 -18.57 26.53 -12.68
CA ASN A 46 -17.51 27.53 -12.57
C ASN A 46 -16.82 27.56 -11.20
N SER A 47 -17.27 26.73 -10.25
CA SER A 47 -16.66 26.66 -8.93
C SER A 47 -15.25 26.03 -8.99
N PRO A 48 -14.31 26.48 -8.14
CA PRO A 48 -12.98 25.88 -8.06
C PRO A 48 -13.02 24.42 -7.59
N GLU A 49 -14.05 24.01 -6.85
CA GLU A 49 -14.21 22.62 -6.39
C GLU A 49 -14.55 21.68 -7.54
N PHE A 50 -15.40 22.12 -8.48
CA PHE A 50 -15.75 21.36 -9.66
C PHE A 50 -14.54 21.12 -10.56
N ALA A 51 -13.68 22.13 -10.74
CA ALA A 51 -12.43 21.97 -11.50
C ALA A 51 -11.50 20.91 -10.88
N ILE A 52 -11.40 20.86 -9.54
CA ILE A 52 -10.61 19.83 -8.83
C ILE A 52 -11.24 18.45 -9.02
N LEU A 53 -12.56 18.34 -8.94
CA LEU A 53 -13.30 17.09 -9.13
C LEU A 53 -13.16 16.56 -10.55
N GLU A 54 -13.30 17.41 -11.57
CA GLU A 54 -13.12 17.05 -12.98
C GLU A 54 -11.67 16.61 -13.24
N GLN A 55 -10.68 17.29 -12.64
CA GLN A 55 -9.29 16.89 -12.73
C GLN A 55 -9.04 15.52 -12.07
N ARG A 56 -9.64 15.26 -10.91
CA ARG A 56 -9.57 13.94 -10.25
C ARG A 56 -10.23 12.85 -11.10
N GLN A 57 -11.37 13.14 -11.71
CA GLN A 57 -12.04 12.21 -12.61
C GLN A 57 -11.16 11.87 -13.82
N LYS A 58 -10.56 12.88 -14.47
CA LYS A 58 -9.61 12.69 -15.58
C LYS A 58 -8.38 11.86 -15.19
N GLN A 59 -7.94 11.97 -13.92
CA GLN A 59 -6.83 11.19 -13.39
C GLN A 59 -7.24 9.80 -12.88
N GLY A 60 -8.53 9.46 -12.85
CA GLY A 60 -9.03 8.21 -12.24
C GLY A 60 -9.01 8.21 -10.71
N LEU A 61 -8.81 9.37 -10.07
CA LEU A 61 -8.79 9.60 -8.62
C LEU A 61 -10.17 10.04 -8.07
N TRP A 62 -11.26 9.66 -8.74
CA TRP A 62 -12.61 10.02 -8.29
C TRP A 62 -12.92 9.48 -6.88
N ASN A 63 -12.38 8.31 -6.53
CA ASN A 63 -12.54 7.68 -5.21
C ASN A 63 -11.44 8.06 -4.20
N TYR A 64 -10.83 9.25 -4.32
CA TYR A 64 -9.80 9.70 -3.38
C TYR A 64 -10.43 10.41 -2.17
N PRO A 65 -9.99 10.13 -0.92
CA PRO A 65 -8.95 9.19 -0.54
C PRO A 65 -9.42 7.74 -0.65
N PHE A 66 -8.54 6.85 -1.11
CA PHE A 66 -8.89 5.44 -1.24
C PHE A 66 -9.18 4.86 0.14
N ASP A 67 -10.33 4.20 0.29
CA ASP A 67 -10.54 3.28 1.41
C ASP A 67 -9.42 2.24 1.36
N GLY A 68 -8.68 2.13 2.46
CA GLY A 68 -7.50 1.26 2.53
C GLY A 68 -7.87 -0.16 2.09
N SER A 69 -7.10 -0.72 1.15
CA SER A 69 -7.30 -2.11 0.74
C SER A 69 -7.11 -3.02 1.95
N GLU A 70 -8.07 -3.90 2.23
CA GLU A 70 -7.90 -4.96 3.22
C GLU A 70 -6.66 -5.79 2.83
N VAL A 71 -5.63 -5.75 3.68
CA VAL A 71 -4.44 -6.57 3.45
C VAL A 71 -4.74 -7.99 3.93
N PHE A 72 -4.99 -8.89 2.98
CA PHE A 72 -5.15 -10.31 3.26
C PHE A 72 -3.93 -10.83 4.02
N SER A 73 -4.14 -11.17 5.28
CA SER A 73 -3.12 -11.77 6.14
C SER A 73 -3.41 -13.27 6.24
N PRO A 74 -2.37 -14.13 6.18
CA PRO A 74 -2.57 -15.56 6.39
C PRO A 74 -3.14 -15.79 7.79
N LEU A 75 -4.23 -16.55 7.86
CA LEU A 75 -4.89 -16.95 9.10
C LEU A 75 -4.40 -18.34 9.51
N ASP A 76 -4.30 -18.58 10.81
CA ASP A 76 -4.01 -19.90 11.36
C ASP A 76 -5.25 -20.82 11.35
N GLU A 77 -5.10 -22.04 11.87
CA GLU A 77 -6.21 -23.01 11.98
C GLU A 77 -7.34 -22.53 12.91
N ASN A 78 -7.09 -21.53 13.76
CA ASN A 78 -8.04 -20.94 14.70
C ASN A 78 -8.71 -19.67 14.14
N GLY A 79 -8.29 -19.19 12.97
CA GLY A 79 -8.78 -17.95 12.37
C GLY A 79 -8.09 -16.68 12.89
N ASP A 80 -7.01 -16.82 13.67
CA ASP A 80 -6.19 -15.72 14.14
C ASP A 80 -5.11 -15.37 13.10
N GLU A 81 -4.73 -14.09 13.05
CA GLU A 81 -3.71 -13.63 12.12
C GLU A 81 -2.31 -14.13 12.52
N ILE A 82 -1.63 -14.81 11.60
CA ILE A 82 -0.28 -15.31 11.84
C ILE A 82 0.69 -14.13 11.81
N ILE A 83 1.09 -13.65 12.99
CA ILE A 83 2.18 -12.69 13.12
C ILE A 83 3.50 -13.46 13.02
N PRO A 84 4.34 -13.17 12.02
CA PRO A 84 5.60 -13.89 11.85
C PRO A 84 6.55 -13.61 13.02
N THR A 85 7.24 -14.64 13.47
CA THR A 85 8.31 -14.55 14.46
C THR A 85 9.58 -13.95 13.84
N ASP A 86 10.46 -13.43 14.70
CA ASP A 86 11.74 -12.86 14.27
C ASP A 86 12.59 -13.86 13.47
N ILE A 87 12.52 -15.15 13.83
CA ILE A 87 13.24 -16.25 13.18
C ILE A 87 12.72 -16.49 11.76
N GLU A 88 11.40 -16.45 11.57
CA GLU A 88 10.78 -16.60 10.26
C GLU A 88 11.14 -15.43 9.34
N ILE A 89 11.21 -14.22 9.88
CA ILE A 89 11.65 -13.04 9.13
C ILE A 89 13.12 -13.15 8.75
N LEU A 90 13.98 -13.61 9.66
CA LEU A 90 15.39 -13.88 9.33
C LEU A 90 15.50 -14.89 8.19
N ARG A 91 14.74 -15.98 8.27
CA ARG A 91 14.68 -17.03 7.23
C ARG A 91 14.23 -16.47 5.89
N PHE A 92 13.15 -15.69 5.91
CA PHE A 92 12.61 -15.05 4.71
C PHE A 92 13.62 -14.09 4.07
N VAL A 93 14.25 -13.22 4.87
CA VAL A 93 15.20 -12.23 4.35
C VAL A 93 16.48 -12.92 3.85
N ALA A 94 17.04 -13.86 4.61
CA ALA A 94 18.24 -14.60 4.21
C ALA A 94 18.02 -15.36 2.90
N ALA A 95 16.81 -15.84 2.64
CA ALA A 95 16.45 -16.52 1.39
C ALA A 95 16.31 -15.60 0.17
N LYS A 96 16.36 -14.27 0.33
CA LYS A 96 16.25 -13.28 -0.77
C LYS A 96 17.57 -12.64 -1.16
N PHE A 97 18.59 -12.74 -0.31
CA PHE A 97 19.88 -12.09 -0.52
C PHE A 97 21.01 -13.10 -0.50
N VAL A 98 22.09 -12.76 -1.21
CA VAL A 98 23.36 -13.46 -1.14
C VAL A 98 24.51 -12.48 -0.98
N LYS A 99 25.59 -12.93 -0.36
CA LYS A 99 26.81 -12.16 -0.18
C LYS A 99 27.90 -12.67 -1.10
N ARG A 100 28.60 -11.79 -1.80
CA ARG A 100 29.81 -12.12 -2.54
C ARG A 100 30.85 -11.03 -2.32
N GLU A 101 32.05 -11.43 -1.90
CA GLU A 101 33.12 -10.52 -1.52
C GLU A 101 32.67 -9.55 -0.41
N MET A 102 32.65 -8.24 -0.70
CA MET A 102 32.20 -7.18 0.23
C MET A 102 30.78 -6.67 -0.07
N ASN A 103 30.11 -7.23 -1.07
CA ASN A 103 28.82 -6.76 -1.57
C ASN A 103 27.71 -7.79 -1.33
N PHE A 104 26.48 -7.29 -1.26
CA PHE A 104 25.26 -8.08 -1.20
C PHE A 104 24.54 -8.02 -2.56
N PHE A 105 23.77 -9.05 -2.88
CA PHE A 105 23.01 -9.13 -4.11
C PHE A 105 21.61 -9.66 -3.80
N GLU A 106 20.60 -9.07 -4.41
CA GLU A 106 19.23 -9.57 -4.37
C GLU A 106 19.09 -10.68 -5.43
N LEU A 107 18.47 -11.81 -5.09
CA LEU A 107 18.34 -12.94 -6.03
C LEU A 107 17.57 -12.58 -7.31
N ALA A 108 16.59 -11.68 -7.20
CA ALA A 108 15.85 -11.17 -8.37
C ALA A 108 16.70 -10.25 -9.27
N LYS A 109 17.78 -9.68 -8.74
CA LYS A 109 18.59 -8.63 -9.40
C LYS A 109 20.07 -8.82 -9.08
N LEU A 110 20.64 -9.92 -9.56
CA LEU A 110 22.05 -10.26 -9.35
C LEU A 110 23.04 -9.28 -10.02
N GLU A 111 22.58 -8.46 -10.96
CA GLU A 111 23.41 -7.49 -11.68
C GLU A 111 23.80 -6.28 -10.82
N LYS A 112 22.99 -5.94 -9.81
CA LYS A 112 23.18 -4.73 -9.02
C LYS A 112 23.78 -5.07 -7.65
N PRO A 113 25.06 -4.73 -7.40
CA PRO A 113 25.64 -4.87 -6.08
C PRO A 113 24.98 -3.89 -5.09
N ILE A 114 24.76 -4.35 -3.87
CA ILE A 114 24.18 -3.62 -2.75
C ILE A 114 25.25 -3.49 -1.68
N THR A 115 25.48 -2.26 -1.21
CA THR A 115 26.42 -2.02 -0.10
C THR A 115 25.78 -2.36 1.24
N LYS A 116 26.59 -2.53 2.29
CA LYS A 116 26.07 -2.76 3.66
C LYS A 116 25.13 -1.62 4.13
N PHE A 117 25.40 -0.39 3.74
CA PHE A 117 24.58 0.77 4.10
C PHE A 117 23.23 0.77 3.38
N ASP A 118 23.21 0.35 2.13
CA ASP A 118 21.98 0.27 1.32
C ASP A 118 21.13 -0.96 1.67
N LEU A 119 21.73 -2.01 2.24
CA LEU A 119 21.01 -3.23 2.61
C LEU A 119 19.92 -2.98 3.65
N GLN A 120 20.19 -2.16 4.68
CA GLN A 120 19.26 -1.91 5.76
C GLN A 120 17.93 -1.27 5.31
N PRO A 121 17.90 -0.17 4.53
CA PRO A 121 16.63 0.40 4.04
C PRO A 121 15.89 -0.53 3.07
N ILE A 122 16.62 -1.35 2.29
CA ILE A 122 16.01 -2.33 1.39
C ILE A 122 15.30 -3.42 2.19
N VAL A 123 15.98 -4.01 3.19
CA VAL A 123 15.40 -5.03 4.07
C VAL A 123 14.21 -4.48 4.84
N PHE A 124 14.31 -3.25 5.37
CA PHE A 124 13.19 -2.60 6.05
C PHE A 124 11.95 -2.47 5.17
N THR A 125 12.14 -2.02 3.92
CA THR A 125 11.06 -1.86 2.95
C THR A 125 10.44 -3.22 2.59
N LEU A 126 11.28 -4.24 2.39
CA LEU A 126 10.86 -5.60 2.07
C LEU A 126 10.03 -6.23 3.20
N ILE A 127 10.45 -6.08 4.46
CA ILE A 127 9.69 -6.59 5.61
C ILE A 127 8.36 -5.86 5.72
N ARG A 128 8.34 -4.53 5.60
CA ARG A 128 7.10 -3.73 5.69
C ARG A 128 6.11 -4.04 4.57
N SER A 129 6.59 -4.32 3.36
CA SER A 129 5.72 -4.67 2.22
C SER A 129 5.15 -6.07 2.34
N THR A 130 5.91 -7.01 2.92
CA THR A 130 5.50 -8.42 3.02
C THR A 130 4.70 -8.69 4.30
N PHE A 131 5.06 -8.02 5.40
CA PHE A 131 4.51 -8.20 6.73
C PHE A 131 4.15 -6.83 7.36
N PRO A 132 3.07 -6.18 6.90
CA PRO A 132 2.72 -4.83 7.34
C PRO A 132 2.33 -4.76 8.82
N LYS A 133 1.83 -5.87 9.39
CA LYS A 133 1.43 -5.97 10.81
C LYS A 133 2.58 -6.29 11.75
N TYR A 134 3.76 -6.60 11.22
CA TYR A 134 4.93 -6.89 12.03
C TYR A 134 5.58 -5.60 12.56
N GLU A 135 5.66 -5.48 13.88
CA GLU A 135 6.30 -4.34 14.53
C GLU A 135 7.82 -4.42 14.41
N LEU A 136 8.38 -3.46 13.66
CA LEU A 136 9.82 -3.36 13.39
C LEU A 136 10.39 -2.03 13.93
N PRO A 137 10.62 -1.92 15.26
CA PRO A 137 11.31 -0.77 15.83
C PRO A 137 12.79 -0.76 15.41
N LYS A 138 13.43 0.41 15.51
CA LYS A 138 14.83 0.63 15.07
C LYS A 138 15.83 -0.34 15.71
N GLU A 139 15.65 -0.64 17.00
CA GLU A 139 16.51 -1.56 17.75
C GLU A 139 16.39 -3.00 17.24
N LYS A 140 15.16 -3.45 16.97
CA LYS A 140 14.87 -4.78 16.41
C LYS A 140 15.42 -4.93 15.00
N LEU A 141 15.28 -3.89 14.16
CA LEU A 141 15.91 -3.86 12.85
C LEU A 141 17.44 -4.00 12.96
N LYS A 142 18.08 -3.27 13.88
CA LYS A 142 19.53 -3.40 14.09
C LYS A 142 19.92 -4.82 14.48
N SER A 143 19.20 -5.42 15.42
CA SER A 143 19.44 -6.81 15.85
C SER A 143 19.26 -7.82 14.71
N LEU A 144 18.23 -7.65 13.87
CA LEU A 144 18.02 -8.47 12.67
C LEU A 144 19.15 -8.29 11.66
N MET A 145 19.58 -7.06 11.39
CA MET A 145 20.69 -6.79 10.46
C MET A 145 22.01 -7.37 10.98
N ASP A 146 22.23 -7.30 12.30
CA ASP A 146 23.39 -7.92 12.94
C ASP A 146 23.32 -9.44 12.80
N ALA A 147 22.17 -10.08 13.03
CA ALA A 147 22.00 -11.52 12.82
C ALA A 147 22.19 -11.96 11.35
N LEU A 148 21.66 -11.17 10.40
CA LEU A 148 21.77 -11.45 8.96
C LEU A 148 23.21 -11.32 8.43
N THR A 149 23.99 -10.38 8.97
CA THR A 149 25.31 -10.04 8.44
C THR A 149 26.49 -10.52 9.29
N SER A 150 26.27 -10.80 10.57
CA SER A 150 27.28 -11.45 11.41
C SER A 150 27.45 -12.91 10.99
N ASN A 151 28.68 -13.40 11.12
CA ASN A 151 29.17 -14.70 10.66
C ASN A 151 28.17 -15.85 10.93
N PRO A 152 28.17 -16.90 10.08
CA PRO A 152 27.07 -17.85 9.94
C PRO A 152 26.71 -18.44 11.29
N THR A 153 25.51 -18.10 11.76
CA THR A 153 24.86 -18.90 12.79
C THR A 153 24.83 -20.34 12.28
N ALA A 154 25.02 -21.33 13.16
CA ALA A 154 25.20 -22.73 12.77
C ALA A 154 24.01 -23.33 11.97
N GLU A 155 22.87 -22.62 11.91
CA GLU A 155 21.70 -22.99 11.14
C GLU A 155 21.68 -22.28 9.76
N PRO A 156 21.79 -23.04 8.65
CA PRO A 156 21.59 -22.52 7.31
C PRO A 156 20.23 -21.82 7.19
N GLY A 157 20.23 -20.61 6.65
CA GLY A 157 19.01 -19.82 6.45
C GLY A 157 18.74 -18.74 7.50
N LEU A 158 19.52 -18.61 8.57
CA LEU A 158 19.38 -17.48 9.52
C LEU A 158 20.30 -16.29 9.20
N SER A 159 21.32 -16.51 8.37
CA SER A 159 22.28 -15.51 7.92
C SER A 159 22.36 -15.48 6.41
N ILE A 160 22.71 -14.33 5.83
CA ILE A 160 22.87 -14.18 4.38
C ILE A 160 24.03 -15.09 3.90
N PRO A 161 23.77 -16.07 3.02
CA PRO A 161 24.79 -17.03 2.61
C PRO A 161 25.80 -16.44 1.62
N VAL A 162 26.97 -17.08 1.54
CA VAL A 162 28.05 -16.66 0.64
C VAL A 162 27.88 -17.32 -0.73
N TRP A 163 27.69 -16.53 -1.78
CA TRP A 163 27.47 -17.01 -3.14
C TRP A 163 28.77 -17.20 -3.92
N ASN A 164 28.87 -18.33 -4.61
CA ASN A 164 30.03 -18.70 -5.44
C ASN A 164 30.02 -18.07 -6.85
N GLY A 165 29.00 -17.30 -7.21
CA GLY A 165 28.86 -16.71 -8.53
C GLY A 165 28.19 -17.60 -9.58
N LYS A 166 27.72 -18.80 -9.22
CA LYS A 166 27.01 -19.72 -10.12
C LYS A 166 25.51 -19.64 -9.91
N THR A 167 24.76 -19.62 -11.01
CA THR A 167 23.31 -19.83 -11.04
C THR A 167 23.03 -21.22 -11.56
N MET A 168 22.05 -21.90 -10.98
CA MET A 168 21.66 -23.26 -11.38
C MET A 168 20.15 -23.36 -11.40
N THR A 169 19.59 -23.99 -12.43
CA THR A 169 18.15 -24.27 -12.50
C THR A 169 17.96 -25.75 -12.23
N GLU A 170 17.20 -26.08 -11.19
CA GLU A 170 16.81 -27.45 -10.88
C GLU A 170 15.30 -27.62 -11.16
N PRO A 171 14.93 -28.46 -12.14
CA PRO A 171 13.52 -28.72 -12.44
C PRO A 171 12.80 -29.30 -11.23
N GLY A 172 11.67 -28.70 -10.84
CA GLY A 172 10.85 -29.15 -9.70
C GLY A 172 11.28 -28.60 -8.34
N ASN A 173 12.37 -27.83 -8.27
CA ASN A 173 12.78 -27.16 -7.04
C ASN A 173 12.19 -25.75 -6.96
N THR A 174 11.40 -25.50 -5.91
CA THR A 174 10.78 -24.18 -5.64
C THR A 174 11.67 -23.27 -4.82
N GLU A 175 12.78 -23.80 -4.29
CA GLU A 175 13.68 -23.04 -3.42
C GLU A 175 14.53 -22.05 -4.21
N SER A 176 14.73 -20.87 -3.63
CA SER A 176 15.53 -19.80 -4.23
C SER A 176 17.04 -20.04 -4.07
N LEU A 177 17.44 -20.85 -3.09
CA LEU A 177 18.83 -21.14 -2.73
C LEU A 177 19.07 -22.64 -2.59
N ILE A 178 20.16 -23.11 -3.18
CA ILE A 178 20.60 -24.50 -3.09
C ILE A 178 21.93 -24.56 -2.35
N PHE A 179 22.01 -25.42 -1.35
CA PHE A 179 23.16 -25.58 -0.44
C PHE A 179 23.90 -26.89 -0.77
N ASP A 180 25.17 -26.80 -1.17
CA ASP A 180 26.04 -27.97 -1.39
C ASP A 180 27.34 -27.82 -0.62
N THR A 181 27.52 -28.63 0.44
CA THR A 181 28.72 -28.92 1.26
C THR A 181 29.63 -27.78 1.76
N ARG A 182 29.49 -26.55 1.23
CA ARG A 182 30.17 -25.26 1.52
C ARG A 182 29.79 -24.12 0.56
N ILE A 183 29.03 -24.40 -0.49
CA ILE A 183 28.79 -23.55 -1.64
C ILE A 183 27.29 -23.35 -1.83
N HIS A 184 26.89 -22.11 -2.13
CA HIS A 184 25.49 -21.75 -2.34
C HIS A 184 25.27 -21.31 -3.78
N TYR A 185 24.16 -21.74 -4.38
CA TYR A 185 23.72 -21.38 -5.72
C TYR A 185 22.44 -20.56 -5.65
N CYS A 186 22.29 -19.62 -6.58
CA CYS A 186 21.02 -18.93 -6.80
C CYS A 186 20.22 -19.68 -7.86
N SER A 187 18.99 -20.06 -7.54
CA SER A 187 18.03 -20.57 -8.52
C SER A 187 17.37 -19.40 -9.25
N PRO A 188 17.53 -19.26 -10.57
CA PRO A 188 16.69 -18.34 -11.33
C PRO A 188 15.30 -18.98 -11.44
N ASN A 189 14.36 -18.45 -10.64
CA ASN A 189 12.93 -18.82 -10.57
C ASN A 189 12.46 -19.80 -11.66
N ALA A 190 12.37 -21.08 -11.32
CA ALA A 190 11.73 -22.07 -12.19
C ALA A 190 10.24 -22.16 -11.83
N ILE A 191 9.41 -21.29 -12.41
CA ILE A 191 7.96 -21.50 -12.43
C ILE A 191 7.53 -21.85 -13.86
N SER A 192 7.39 -23.17 -14.04
CA SER A 192 6.54 -23.92 -14.97
C SER A 192 6.34 -23.42 -16.41
N SER A 193 6.88 -24.19 -17.36
CA SER A 193 6.09 -24.58 -18.53
C SER A 193 6.40 -26.03 -18.90
N ILE A 194 5.71 -26.96 -18.23
CA ILE A 194 5.32 -28.24 -18.83
C ILE A 194 3.81 -28.31 -18.68
N ALA A 195 3.13 -27.75 -19.65
CA ALA A 195 1.79 -28.13 -20.03
C ALA A 195 1.87 -28.49 -21.51
N PHE A 196 1.94 -29.78 -21.83
CA PHE A 196 1.36 -30.44 -23.01
C PHE A 196 1.25 -31.93 -22.71
#